data_AF-A0A453GI96-F1
#
_entry.id   AF-A0A453GI96-F1
#
_cell.length_a   1.000
_cell.length_b   1.000
_cell.length_c   1.000
_cell.angle_alpha   90.00
_cell.angle_beta   90.00
_cell.angle_gamma   90.00
#
_symmetry.space_group_name_H-M   'P 1'
#
loop_
_entity.id
_entity.type
_entity.pdbx_description
1 polymer ?
#
loop_
_entity_poly.entity_id
_entity_poly.type
_entity_poly.pdbx_seq_one_letter_code
_entity_poly.pdbx_strand_id
1 'polypeptide(L)'
;GYTLCLDLATRSLFTLELPVGVRGNYMLSCAEDSGLYLVSADGFQLSVWLHSMLDDDNGAGWLLLDTFCVREAEACTPRAEDSWAPHDVCLDVVAVGDNADFVFLNHPASGALFYVHLRSRVVEKVYQRGADECGYKRAAAGHVRVSPVMMIWPPIFPARNMRREE
;
A
#
# COMPACT_ATOMS: atom_id res chain seq x y z
N GLY A 1 -15.46 10.05 -2.23
CA GLY A 1 -14.48 11.08 -1.82
C GLY A 1 -13.84 11.65 -3.06
N TYR A 2 -12.89 12.58 -2.93
CA TYR A 2 -12.12 13.11 -4.06
C TYR A 2 -10.63 13.12 -3.71
N THR A 3 -9.78 13.08 -4.72
CA THR A 3 -8.34 13.36 -4.63
C THR A 3 -8.01 14.65 -5.37
N LEU A 4 -6.95 15.34 -4.95
CA LEU A 4 -6.44 16.54 -5.62
C LEU A 4 -5.33 16.13 -6.59
N CYS A 5 -5.48 16.48 -7.85
CA CYS A 5 -4.52 16.22 -8.91
C CYS A 5 -3.82 17.51 -9.33
N LEU A 6 -2.53 17.42 -9.63
CA LEU A 6 -1.73 18.50 -10.20
C LEU A 6 -1.31 18.11 -11.62
N ASP A 7 -1.82 18.85 -12.61
CA ASP A 7 -1.31 18.76 -13.97
C ASP A 7 -0.07 19.67 -14.07
N LEU A 8 1.09 19.06 -14.25
CA LEU A 8 2.37 19.77 -14.38
C LEU A 8 2.53 20.49 -15.72
N ALA A 9 1.85 20.03 -16.79
CA ALA A 9 1.91 20.65 -18.10
C ALA A 9 1.14 21.98 -18.10
N THR A 10 -0.07 21.99 -17.54
CA THR A 10 -0.89 23.22 -17.44
C THR A 10 -0.65 23.99 -16.14
N ARG A 11 0.07 23.40 -15.18
CA ARG A 11 0.29 23.93 -13.81
C ARG A 11 -1.03 24.22 -13.08
N SER A 12 -2.04 23.40 -13.33
CA SER A 12 -3.38 23.56 -12.77
C SER A 12 -3.69 22.47 -11.75
N LEU A 13 -4.54 22.81 -10.79
CA LEU A 13 -5.07 21.87 -9.80
C LEU A 13 -6.52 21.56 -10.15
N PHE A 14 -6.87 20.30 -10.09
CA PHE A 14 -8.24 19.84 -10.27
C PHE A 14 -8.56 18.71 -9.30
N THR A 15 -9.85 18.50 -9.06
CA THR A 15 -10.33 17.42 -8.20
C THR A 15 -10.78 16.25 -9.05
N LEU A 16 -10.39 15.04 -8.65
CA LEU A 16 -10.84 13.82 -9.27
C LEU A 16 -11.70 13.03 -8.27
N GLU A 17 -12.90 12.65 -8.67
CA GLU A 17 -13.76 11.80 -7.85
C GLU A 17 -13.12 10.42 -7.68
N LEU A 18 -13.19 9.83 -6.49
CA LEU A 18 -12.69 8.48 -6.25
C LEU A 18 -13.64 7.43 -6.85
N PRO A 19 -13.15 6.23 -7.21
CA PRO A 19 -14.01 5.12 -7.59
C PRO A 19 -15.10 4.86 -6.54
N VAL A 20 -16.29 4.48 -7.01
CA VAL A 20 -17.42 4.17 -6.12
C VAL A 20 -17.00 3.10 -5.12
N GLY A 21 -17.25 3.36 -3.83
CA GLY A 21 -16.91 2.43 -2.74
C GLY A 21 -15.55 2.70 -2.09
N VAL A 22 -14.64 3.44 -2.72
CA VAL A 22 -13.32 3.76 -2.15
C VAL A 22 -13.43 4.93 -1.17
N ARG A 23 -13.03 4.72 0.09
CA ARG A 23 -13.19 5.72 1.17
C ARG A 23 -11.91 6.16 1.90
N GLY A 24 -10.81 5.39 1.86
CA GLY A 24 -9.57 5.82 2.53
C GLY A 24 -8.39 4.85 2.49
N ASN A 25 -8.63 3.55 2.38
CA ASN A 25 -7.56 2.56 2.31
C ASN A 25 -7.07 2.37 0.87
N TYR A 26 -6.38 3.38 0.35
CA TYR A 26 -5.84 3.37 -1.01
C TYR A 26 -4.58 4.21 -1.13
N MET A 27 -3.81 3.95 -2.17
CA MET A 27 -2.68 4.77 -2.60
C MET A 27 -2.74 4.97 -4.10
N LEU A 28 -2.17 6.09 -4.54
CA LEU A 28 -2.10 6.46 -5.95
C LEU A 28 -0.71 6.15 -6.50
N SER A 29 -0.65 5.84 -7.79
CA SER A 29 0.60 5.64 -8.52
C SER A 29 0.48 6.20 -9.94
N CYS A 30 1.57 6.72 -10.48
CA CYS A 30 1.58 7.23 -11.85
C CYS A 30 1.61 6.07 -12.84
N ALA A 31 0.89 6.20 -13.95
CA ALA A 31 1.02 5.31 -15.10
C ALA A 31 1.96 5.90 -16.15
N GLU A 32 2.62 5.06 -16.95
CA GLU A 32 3.50 5.43 -18.06
C GLU A 32 2.83 6.36 -19.07
N ASP A 33 1.58 6.09 -19.44
CA ASP A 33 0.88 6.80 -20.53
C ASP A 33 0.03 7.99 -20.04
N SER A 34 0.53 8.76 -19.08
CA SER A 34 -0.20 9.91 -18.49
C SER A 34 -1.49 9.53 -17.74
N GLY A 35 -1.62 8.27 -17.32
CA GLY A 35 -2.72 7.80 -16.48
C GLY A 35 -2.40 7.85 -14.98
N LEU A 36 -3.42 7.58 -14.16
CA LEU A 36 -3.30 7.48 -12.71
C LEU A 36 -3.86 6.13 -12.25
N TYR A 37 -3.05 5.35 -11.55
CA TYR A 37 -3.51 4.15 -10.86
C TYR A 37 -3.98 4.47 -9.45
N LEU A 38 -5.01 3.76 -9.01
CA LEU A 38 -5.44 3.71 -7.62
C LEU A 38 -5.50 2.25 -7.19
N VAL A 39 -4.76 1.91 -6.15
CA VAL A 39 -4.81 0.59 -5.52
C VAL A 39 -5.47 0.73 -4.17
N SER A 40 -6.59 0.05 -3.96
CA SER A 40 -7.34 0.07 -2.71
C SER A 40 -7.44 -1.32 -2.10
N ALA A 41 -7.58 -1.38 -0.78
CA ALA A 41 -7.90 -2.61 -0.05
C ALA A 41 -9.20 -2.46 0.75
N ASP A 42 -10.06 -3.48 0.66
CA ASP A 42 -11.23 -3.66 1.51
C ASP A 42 -11.13 -5.03 2.20
N GLY A 43 -10.84 -5.04 3.50
CA GLY A 43 -10.41 -6.24 4.20
C GLY A 43 -9.14 -6.82 3.59
N PHE A 44 -9.28 -7.97 2.93
CA PHE A 44 -8.21 -8.69 2.23
C PHE A 44 -8.33 -8.61 0.70
N GLN A 45 -9.36 -7.92 0.20
CA GLN A 45 -9.58 -7.78 -1.23
C GLN A 45 -8.87 -6.52 -1.73
N LEU A 46 -7.94 -6.71 -2.67
CA LEU A 46 -7.33 -5.63 -3.43
C LEU A 46 -8.15 -5.32 -4.68
N SER A 47 -8.18 -4.05 -5.04
CA SER A 47 -8.74 -3.56 -6.30
C SER A 47 -7.77 -2.56 -6.93
N VAL A 48 -7.50 -2.73 -8.21
CA VAL A 48 -6.62 -1.86 -9.01
C VAL A 48 -7.47 -1.13 -10.03
N TRP A 49 -7.48 0.19 -9.95
CA TRP A 49 -8.22 1.08 -10.83
C TRP A 49 -7.24 1.91 -11.67
N LEU A 50 -7.62 2.22 -12.90
CA LEU A 50 -6.88 3.11 -13.79
C LEU A 50 -7.78 4.25 -14.24
N HIS A 51 -7.29 5.47 -14.10
CA HIS A 51 -7.89 6.66 -14.69
C HIS A 51 -7.05 7.09 -15.90
N SER A 52 -7.67 7.12 -17.09
CA SER A 52 -7.06 7.73 -18.28
C SER A 52 -7.22 9.24 -18.19
N MET A 53 -6.12 9.99 -18.30
CA MET A 53 -6.19 11.46 -18.41
C MET A 53 -6.31 11.94 -19.86
N LEU A 54 -6.35 11.01 -20.83
CA LEU A 54 -6.42 11.32 -22.26
C LEU A 54 -7.86 11.41 -22.79
N ASP A 55 -8.83 10.77 -22.11
CA ASP A 55 -10.22 10.76 -22.53
C ASP A 55 -11.02 11.82 -21.75
N ASP A 56 -11.53 12.81 -22.48
CA ASP A 56 -12.33 13.94 -21.99
C ASP A 56 -13.80 13.55 -21.69
N ASP A 57 -14.04 12.31 -21.29
CA ASP A 57 -15.41 11.80 -21.13
C ASP A 57 -15.93 12.07 -19.72
N ASN A 58 -17.09 12.71 -19.66
CA ASN A 58 -17.74 13.32 -18.49
C ASN A 58 -18.30 12.30 -17.46
N GLY A 59 -17.73 11.09 -17.41
CA GLY A 59 -18.00 10.06 -16.41
C GLY A 59 -16.87 9.97 -15.37
N ALA A 60 -17.06 9.17 -14.32
CA ALA A 60 -16.10 9.06 -13.22
C ALA A 60 -14.69 8.56 -13.62
N GLY A 61 -14.41 8.31 -14.90
CA GLY A 61 -13.08 8.15 -15.51
C GLY A 61 -12.24 6.94 -15.04
N TRP A 62 -12.67 6.21 -14.02
CA TRP A 62 -11.97 5.05 -13.47
C TRP A 62 -12.43 3.73 -14.10
N LEU A 63 -11.47 2.96 -14.58
CA LEU A 63 -11.62 1.58 -15.03
C LEU A 63 -11.09 0.62 -13.97
N LEU A 64 -11.92 -0.33 -13.51
CA LEU A 64 -11.45 -1.43 -12.66
C LEU A 64 -10.66 -2.42 -13.52
N LEU A 65 -9.35 -2.51 -13.32
CA LEU A 65 -8.47 -3.40 -14.08
C LEU A 65 -8.38 -4.80 -13.48
N ASP A 66 -8.25 -4.88 -12.15
CA ASP A 66 -8.14 -6.16 -11.47
C ASP A 66 -8.72 -6.08 -10.05
N THR A 67 -9.17 -7.24 -9.55
CA THR A 67 -9.51 -7.44 -8.15
C THR A 67 -9.18 -8.86 -7.71
N PHE A 68 -8.51 -9.00 -6.57
CA PHE A 68 -8.15 -10.30 -6.03
C PHE A 68 -7.94 -10.25 -4.51
N CYS A 69 -8.11 -11.40 -3.85
CA CYS A 69 -7.92 -11.52 -2.41
C CYS A 69 -6.48 -11.91 -2.07
N VAL A 70 -5.86 -11.20 -1.14
CA VAL A 70 -4.58 -11.57 -0.52
C VAL A 70 -4.90 -12.48 0.67
N ARG A 71 -4.67 -13.79 0.55
CA ARG A 71 -5.03 -14.74 1.61
C ARG A 71 -3.96 -14.81 2.69
N GLU A 72 -4.40 -14.76 3.95
CA GLU A 72 -3.53 -14.82 5.14
C GLU A 72 -2.73 -16.14 5.26
N ALA A 73 -3.13 -17.24 4.60
CA ALA A 73 -2.41 -18.51 4.64
C ALA A 73 -1.00 -18.46 4.01
N GLU A 74 -0.74 -17.50 3.12
CA GLU A 74 0.61 -17.18 2.61
C GLU A 74 1.31 -16.09 3.44
N ALA A 75 0.57 -15.44 4.35
CA ALA A 75 0.96 -14.22 5.03
C ALA A 75 1.31 -14.45 6.52
N CYS A 76 0.58 -15.30 7.25
CA CYS A 76 0.82 -15.70 8.64
C CYS A 76 -0.03 -16.93 9.00
N THR A 77 0.58 -18.02 9.49
CA THR A 77 -0.13 -19.02 10.30
C THR A 77 -0.57 -18.37 11.63
N PRO A 78 -1.84 -18.51 12.06
CA PRO A 78 -2.26 -18.04 13.37
C PRO A 78 -1.44 -18.78 14.43
N ARG A 79 -0.75 -18.05 15.31
CA ARG A 79 -0.23 -18.65 16.53
C ARG A 79 -1.46 -18.97 17.39
N ALA A 80 -1.73 -20.27 17.56
CA ALA A 80 -2.86 -20.79 18.30
C ALA A 80 -2.73 -20.42 19.78
N GLU A 81 -3.12 -19.20 20.15
CA GLU A 81 -3.40 -18.68 21.49
C GLU A 81 -3.53 -17.15 21.39
N ASP A 82 -4.62 -16.65 20.80
CA ASP A 82 -5.16 -15.32 21.12
C ASP A 82 -6.52 -15.14 20.42
N SER A 83 -7.53 -15.79 21.02
CA SER A 83 -8.95 -15.80 20.62
C SER A 83 -9.67 -14.45 20.78
N TRP A 84 -8.94 -13.33 20.75
CA TRP A 84 -9.47 -11.97 21.00
C TRP A 84 -9.20 -10.98 19.87
N ALA A 85 -8.63 -11.42 18.74
CA ALA A 85 -8.48 -10.54 17.59
C ALA A 85 -9.88 -10.22 17.03
N PRO A 86 -10.31 -8.94 16.97
CA PRO A 86 -11.57 -8.58 16.34
C PRO A 86 -11.56 -9.07 14.89
N HIS A 87 -12.69 -9.55 14.40
CA HIS A 87 -12.90 -10.05 13.03
C HIS A 87 -12.81 -8.95 11.94
N ASP A 88 -12.17 -7.83 12.26
CA ASP A 88 -12.09 -6.58 11.48
C ASP A 88 -10.61 -6.19 11.24
N VAL A 89 -9.75 -7.20 11.07
CA VAL A 89 -8.35 -6.97 10.70
C VAL A 89 -8.29 -6.81 9.18
N CYS A 90 -8.16 -5.57 8.73
CA CYS A 90 -7.97 -5.21 7.33
C CYS A 90 -6.49 -5.00 7.02
N LEU A 91 -6.10 -5.24 5.77
CA LEU A 91 -4.78 -4.86 5.26
C LEU A 91 -4.76 -3.35 4.97
N ASP A 92 -3.73 -2.63 5.42
CA ASP A 92 -3.53 -1.23 5.07
C ASP A 92 -2.63 -1.11 3.84
N VAL A 93 -3.05 -0.36 2.82
CA VAL A 93 -2.20 0.00 1.68
C VAL A 93 -1.21 1.09 2.11
N VAL A 94 0.08 0.74 2.23
CA VAL A 94 1.09 1.69 2.75
C VAL A 94 1.96 2.32 1.65
N ALA A 95 2.14 1.64 0.52
CA ALA A 95 2.84 2.17 -0.64
C ALA A 95 2.49 1.38 -1.90
N VAL A 96 2.48 2.05 -3.05
CA VAL A 96 2.28 1.44 -4.37
C VAL A 96 3.47 1.84 -5.23
N GLY A 97 4.04 0.87 -5.95
CA GLY A 97 5.11 1.12 -6.90
C GLY A 97 4.59 1.85 -8.14
N ASP A 98 5.49 2.42 -8.93
CA ASP A 98 5.15 3.03 -10.21
C ASP A 98 4.42 2.02 -11.12
N ASN A 99 3.53 2.51 -11.99
CA ASN A 99 2.67 1.70 -12.87
C ASN A 99 1.76 0.68 -12.19
N ALA A 100 1.59 0.77 -10.86
CA ALA A 100 0.95 -0.26 -10.07
C ALA A 100 1.54 -1.66 -10.33
N ASP A 101 2.87 -1.76 -10.44
CA ASP A 101 3.54 -3.06 -10.60
C ASP A 101 3.52 -3.88 -9.30
N PHE A 102 3.60 -3.21 -8.15
CA PHE A 102 3.55 -3.84 -6.84
C PHE A 102 2.90 -2.93 -5.79
N VAL A 103 2.49 -3.54 -4.67
CA VAL A 103 1.95 -2.84 -3.50
C VAL A 103 2.56 -3.40 -2.22
N PHE A 104 2.79 -2.52 -1.25
CA PHE A 104 3.12 -2.90 0.11
C PHE A 104 1.88 -2.80 1.00
N LEU A 105 1.62 -3.87 1.75
CA LEU A 105 0.46 -4.00 2.63
C LEU A 105 0.91 -4.26 4.06
N ASN A 106 0.44 -3.44 5.00
CA ASN A 106 0.65 -3.66 6.41
C ASN A 106 -0.52 -4.47 6.99
N HIS A 107 -0.23 -5.49 7.78
CA HIS A 107 -1.23 -6.22 8.55
C HIS A 107 -1.12 -5.84 10.03
N PRO A 108 -1.99 -4.94 10.53
CA PRO A 108 -1.81 -4.32 11.85
C PRO A 108 -1.75 -5.33 13.01
N ALA A 109 -2.54 -6.41 12.91
CA ALA A 109 -2.65 -7.40 13.99
C ALA A 109 -1.38 -8.26 14.12
N SER A 110 -0.80 -8.69 12.99
CA SER A 110 0.43 -9.49 13.03
C SER A 110 1.69 -8.63 13.03
N GLY A 111 1.60 -7.36 12.63
CA GLY A 111 2.76 -6.49 12.40
C GLY A 111 3.63 -6.93 11.21
N ALA A 112 3.07 -7.74 10.31
CA ALA A 112 3.75 -8.16 9.09
C ALA A 112 3.54 -7.12 7.98
N LEU A 113 4.59 -6.91 7.18
CA LEU A 113 4.53 -6.17 5.92
C LEU A 113 4.65 -7.14 4.75
N PHE A 114 3.72 -7.06 3.83
CA PHE A 114 3.68 -7.86 2.62
C PHE A 114 4.04 -7.01 1.41
N TYR A 115 4.88 -7.55 0.55
CA TYR A 115 5.02 -7.15 -0.83
C TYR A 115 4.06 -7.98 -1.67
N VAL A 116 3.35 -7.34 -2.59
CA VAL A 116 2.49 -8.03 -3.55
C VAL A 116 2.83 -7.52 -4.94
N HIS A 117 3.30 -8.42 -5.80
CA HIS A 117 3.45 -8.12 -7.22
C HIS A 117 2.08 -8.24 -7.89
N LEU A 118 1.50 -7.12 -8.34
CA LEU A 118 0.09 -7.04 -8.71
C LEU A 118 -0.24 -7.89 -9.95
N ARG A 119 0.67 -7.95 -10.92
CA ARG A 119 0.47 -8.71 -12.18
C ARG A 119 0.58 -10.22 -11.99
N SER A 120 1.54 -10.69 -11.19
CA SER A 120 1.76 -12.14 -10.97
C SER A 120 1.01 -12.67 -9.74
N ARG A 121 0.47 -11.78 -8.91
CA ARG A 121 -0.20 -12.07 -7.64
C ARG A 121 0.67 -12.81 -6.63
N VAL A 122 1.99 -12.68 -6.77
CA VAL A 122 2.96 -13.21 -5.81
C VAL A 122 2.92 -12.33 -4.56
N VAL A 123 2.77 -12.98 -3.40
CA VAL A 123 2.73 -12.33 -2.09
C VAL A 123 3.96 -12.79 -1.30
N GLU A 124 4.76 -11.85 -0.82
CA GLU A 124 5.95 -12.11 -0.04
C GLU A 124 5.94 -11.31 1.25
N LYS A 125 6.22 -11.97 2.37
CA LYS A 125 6.44 -11.28 3.64
C LYS A 125 7.85 -10.70 3.67
N VAL A 126 7.95 -9.38 3.67
CA VAL A 126 9.23 -8.66 3.59
C VAL A 126 9.69 -8.12 4.94
N TYR A 127 8.78 -7.96 5.90
CA TYR A 127 9.12 -7.47 7.24
C TYR A 127 8.18 -8.03 8.31
N GLN A 128 8.70 -8.15 9.54
CA GLN A 128 7.96 -8.55 10.72
C GLN A 128 8.36 -7.64 11.89
N ARG A 129 7.38 -6.95 12.46
CA ARG A 129 7.58 -6.17 13.68
C ARG A 129 7.87 -7.07 14.88
N GLY A 130 8.87 -6.70 15.70
CA GLY A 130 9.25 -7.41 16.92
C GLY A 130 8.24 -7.22 18.06
N ALA A 131 8.18 -8.17 19.01
CA ALA A 131 7.23 -8.18 20.12
C ALA A 131 7.41 -7.00 21.10
N ASP A 132 8.62 -6.46 21.20
CA ASP A 132 8.98 -5.44 22.19
C ASP A 132 8.54 -4.02 21.74
N GLU A 133 8.32 -3.83 20.44
CA GLU A 133 7.64 -2.63 19.89
C GLU A 133 6.13 -2.64 20.15
N CYS A 134 5.58 -3.78 20.58
CA CYS A 134 4.16 -3.99 20.83
C CYS A 134 3.75 -3.69 22.30
N GLY A 135 4.62 -3.04 23.08
CA GLY A 135 4.33 -2.57 24.44
C GLY A 135 3.24 -1.49 24.47
N TYR A 136 2.05 -1.86 24.94
CA TYR A 136 1.01 -0.96 25.47
C TYR A 136 0.37 0.07 24.52
N LYS A 137 0.44 -0.11 23.21
CA LYS A 137 -0.31 0.71 22.25
C LYS A 137 -0.94 -0.12 21.11
N ARG A 138 -1.64 -1.22 21.42
CA ARG A 138 -2.39 -1.99 20.40
C ARG A 138 -3.44 -1.16 19.64
N ALA A 139 -3.87 -0.01 20.18
CA ALA A 139 -4.76 0.94 19.50
C ALA A 139 -4.03 2.10 18.76
N ALA A 140 -2.71 2.22 18.92
CA ALA A 140 -1.88 3.27 18.30
C ALA A 140 -0.57 2.70 17.73
N ALA A 141 -0.59 1.44 17.32
CA ALA A 141 0.57 0.71 16.78
C ALA A 141 0.86 1.17 15.34
N GLY A 142 1.36 2.41 15.26
CA GLY A 142 2.09 3.07 14.18
C GLY A 142 1.86 2.58 12.75
N HIS A 143 1.30 3.45 11.92
CA HIS A 143 1.43 3.36 10.47
C HIS A 143 2.86 2.96 10.09
N VAL A 144 3.01 1.85 9.36
CA VAL A 144 4.31 1.47 8.79
C VAL A 144 4.64 2.48 7.71
N ARG A 145 5.69 3.27 7.91
CA ARG A 145 6.15 4.24 6.91
C ARG A 145 7.15 3.57 5.99
N VAL A 146 6.71 3.28 4.76
CA VAL A 146 7.61 2.92 3.66
C VAL A 146 8.11 4.21 3.01
N SER A 147 9.39 4.27 2.66
CA SER A 147 9.97 5.44 1.99
C SER A 147 10.94 5.01 0.92
N PRO A 148 10.73 5.43 -0.34
CA PRO A 148 11.69 5.16 -1.39
C PRO A 148 12.98 5.93 -1.10
N VAL A 149 14.12 5.29 -1.34
CA VAL A 149 15.43 5.92 -1.28
C VAL A 149 16.09 5.75 -2.63
N MET A 150 16.34 6.85 -3.33
CA MET A 150 17.18 6.83 -4.53
C MET A 150 18.65 6.79 -4.11
N MET A 151 19.40 5.81 -4.63
CA MET A 151 20.85 5.72 -4.48
C MET A 151 21.49 5.47 -5.85
N ILE A 152 22.72 5.96 -6.04
CA ILE A 152 23.53 5.59 -7.20
C ILE A 152 23.79 4.08 -7.10
N TRP A 153 23.54 3.33 -8.17
CA TRP A 153 23.83 1.90 -8.20
C TRP A 153 25.34 1.66 -8.43
N PRO A 154 26.00 0.77 -7.66
CA PRO A 154 25.46 -0.04 -6.57
C PRO A 154 25.29 0.76 -5.26
N PRO A 155 24.25 0.48 -4.47
CA PRO A 155 23.96 1.21 -3.24
C PRO A 155 25.11 1.04 -2.24
N ILE A 156 25.58 2.16 -1.69
CA ILE A 156 26.56 2.18 -0.61
C ILE A 156 25.79 2.44 0.67
N PHE A 157 25.56 1.38 1.46
CA PHE A 157 24.91 1.51 2.75
C PHE A 157 25.89 2.09 3.78
N PRO A 158 25.48 3.08 4.59
CA PRO A 158 26.33 3.60 5.65
C PRO A 158 26.65 2.48 6.66
N ALA A 159 27.91 2.41 7.10
CA ALA A 159 28.34 1.46 8.11
C ALA A 159 27.55 1.69 9.41
N ARG A 160 27.01 0.60 9.99
CA ARG A 160 26.32 0.63 11.29
C ARG A 160 27.33 1.07 12.36
N ASN A 161 27.23 2.31 12.83
CA ASN A 161 27.98 2.78 13.99
C ASN A 161 27.40 2.11 15.25
N MET A 162 27.86 0.90 15.58
CA MET A 162 27.67 0.40 16.94
C MET A 162 28.55 1.25 17.86
N ARG A 163 27.95 2.23 18.54
CA ARG A 163 28.57 2.74 19.77
C ARG A 163 28.56 1.56 20.74
N ARG A 164 29.73 0.95 20.98
CA ARG A 164 29.96 0.17 22.19
C ARG A 164 29.81 1.15 23.34
N GLU A 165 28.71 1.04 24.08
CA GLU A 165 28.71 1.49 25.46
C GLU A 165 29.61 0.50 26.20
N GLU A 166 30.79 0.98 26.61
CA GLU A 166 31.66 0.33 27.61
C GLU A 166 31.17 0.66 29.01
#